data_AF-A0A930W2N8-F1
#
_entry.id   AF-A0A930W2N8-F1
#
_cell.length_a   1.000
_cell.length_b   1.000
_cell.length_c   1.000
_cell.angle_alpha   90.00
_cell.angle_beta   90.00
_cell.angle_gamma   90.00
#
_symmetry.space_group_name_H-M   'P 1'
#
loop_
_entity.id
_entity.type
_entity.pdbx_description
1 polymer ?
#
loop_
_entity_poly.entity_id
_entity_poly.type
_entity_poly.pdbx_seq_one_letter_code
_entity_poly.pdbx_strand_id
1 'polypeptide(L)'
;MAAEQQKTTRKIGVPRFPGDIMLYPLSVGLLLHSFFPQVLEIGSFTTAVAKGAPAIVGIVLLFVGASIDLKTVPKVLKTGLTILIPKLAIAIAFGLFVAKFMGDNFFGLNALSIIGGITFCNVALYIGITAEYGTPDEQGAAAVLSLVAGPAVTM
;
A
#
# COMPACT_ATOMS: atom_id res chain seq x y z
N MET A 1 8.19 -28.80 14.40
CA MET A 1 7.33 -27.97 15.28
C MET A 1 6.47 -27.02 14.43
N ALA A 2 5.76 -27.56 13.44
CA ALA A 2 5.03 -26.80 12.41
C ALA A 2 3.65 -27.42 12.14
N ALA A 3 2.99 -27.89 13.19
CA ALA A 3 1.72 -28.60 13.09
C ALA A 3 0.85 -28.31 14.31
N GLU A 4 0.45 -27.05 14.54
CA GLU A 4 -0.63 -26.77 15.49
C GLU A 4 -1.36 -25.43 15.34
N GLN A 5 -1.52 -24.89 14.13
CA GLN A 5 -2.44 -23.76 13.92
C GLN A 5 -3.29 -23.93 12.67
N GLN A 6 -4.01 -25.06 12.60
CA GLN A 6 -5.05 -25.26 11.60
C GLN A 6 -6.26 -25.94 12.26
N LYS A 7 -6.80 -25.32 13.32
CA LYS A 7 -8.07 -25.76 13.88
C LYS A 7 -8.89 -24.54 14.29
N THR A 8 -10.15 -24.56 13.83
CA THR A 8 -11.26 -23.64 14.14
C THR A 8 -11.21 -22.23 13.56
N THR A 9 -11.56 -22.10 12.28
CA THR A 9 -12.26 -20.90 11.79
C THR A 9 -13.59 -21.35 11.18
N ARG A 10 -14.70 -20.96 11.81
CA ARG A 10 -16.05 -21.09 11.22
C ARG A 10 -15.97 -20.46 9.82
N LYS A 11 -16.31 -21.23 8.79
CA LYS A 11 -16.44 -20.72 7.41
C LYS A 11 -17.57 -19.71 7.38
N ILE A 12 -17.26 -18.44 7.63
CA ILE A 12 -18.07 -17.34 7.12
C ILE A 12 -17.91 -17.47 5.60
N GLY A 13 -19.03 -17.61 4.88
CA GLY A 13 -19.09 -17.81 3.43
C GLY A 13 -18.69 -16.54 2.69
N VAL A 14 -17.44 -16.14 2.88
CA VAL A 14 -16.87 -14.94 2.30
C VAL A 14 -16.07 -15.37 1.07
N PRO A 15 -16.40 -14.88 -0.14
CA PRO A 15 -15.61 -15.19 -1.31
C PRO A 15 -14.18 -14.71 -1.08
N ARG A 16 -13.21 -15.63 -1.20
CA ARG A 16 -11.78 -15.30 -1.14
C ARG A 16 -11.44 -14.48 -2.38
N PHE A 17 -11.04 -13.23 -2.18
CA PHE A 17 -10.50 -12.36 -3.24
C PHE A 17 -9.06 -11.97 -2.88
N PRO A 18 -8.20 -11.69 -3.87
CA PRO A 18 -6.79 -11.40 -3.62
C PRO A 18 -6.66 -10.18 -2.69
N GLY A 19 -5.95 -10.36 -1.57
CA GLY A 19 -5.76 -9.32 -0.56
C GLY A 19 -6.92 -9.19 0.44
N ASP A 20 -7.83 -10.15 0.50
CA ASP A 20 -8.93 -10.19 1.47
C ASP A 20 -8.47 -10.03 2.92
N ILE A 21 -7.35 -10.68 3.28
CA ILE A 21 -6.73 -10.61 4.61
C ILE A 21 -6.34 -9.19 5.04
N MET A 22 -6.14 -8.27 4.09
CA MET A 22 -5.83 -6.86 4.37
C MET A 22 -7.02 -5.95 4.13
N LEU A 23 -7.85 -6.24 3.13
CA LEU A 23 -9.01 -5.41 2.79
C LEU A 23 -10.06 -5.44 3.90
N TYR A 24 -10.36 -6.62 4.45
CA TYR A 24 -11.33 -6.77 5.54
C TYR A 24 -11.03 -5.89 6.76
N PRO A 25 -9.84 -5.99 7.39
CA PRO A 25 -9.53 -5.16 8.55
C PRO A 25 -9.46 -3.67 8.21
N LEU A 26 -9.02 -3.30 7.00
CA LEU A 26 -8.94 -1.90 6.57
C LEU A 26 -10.33 -1.28 6.38
N SER A 27 -11.26 -2.00 5.76
CA SER A 27 -12.66 -1.58 5.63
C SER A 27 -13.34 -1.43 6.98
N VAL A 28 -13.15 -2.39 7.89
CA VAL A 28 -13.72 -2.32 9.25
C VAL A 28 -13.14 -1.12 10.03
N GLY A 29 -11.81 -0.93 9.98
CA GLY A 29 -11.15 0.20 10.62
C GLY A 29 -11.62 1.56 10.08
N LEU A 30 -11.77 1.67 8.77
CA LEU A 30 -12.31 2.87 8.11
C LEU A 30 -13.74 3.17 8.60
N LEU A 31 -14.63 2.18 8.59
CA LEU A 31 -16.01 2.35 9.03
C LEU A 31 -16.11 2.74 10.51
N LEU A 32 -15.30 2.12 11.38
CA LEU A 32 -15.25 2.49 12.79
C LEU A 32 -14.75 3.92 12.99
N HIS A 33 -13.72 4.34 12.26
CA HIS A 33 -13.22 5.71 12.32
C HIS A 33 -14.26 6.73 11.79
N SER A 34 -14.98 6.41 10.72
CA SER A 34 -15.96 7.32 10.11
C SER A 34 -17.24 7.48 10.93
N PHE A 35 -17.76 6.41 11.55
CA PHE A 35 -19.05 6.45 12.25
C PHE A 35 -18.93 6.55 13.77
N PHE A 36 -17.85 6.06 14.37
CA PHE A 36 -17.67 6.00 15.82
C PHE A 36 -16.22 6.34 16.23
N PRO A 37 -15.70 7.53 15.89
CA PRO A 37 -14.31 7.90 16.17
C PRO A 37 -13.97 7.84 17.67
N GLN A 38 -14.95 8.09 18.55
CA GLN A 38 -14.78 8.02 19.99
C GLN A 38 -14.43 6.60 20.49
N VAL A 39 -14.82 5.53 19.80
CA VAL A 39 -14.48 4.15 20.20
C VAL A 39 -12.97 3.90 20.12
N LEU A 40 -12.27 4.59 19.21
CA LEU A 40 -10.81 4.54 19.08
C LEU A 40 -10.10 5.43 20.11
N GLU A 41 -10.81 6.36 20.74
CA GLU A 41 -10.26 7.32 21.71
C GLU A 41 -10.54 6.97 23.18
N ILE A 42 -11.34 5.93 23.46
CA ILE A 42 -11.79 5.54 24.80
C ILE A 42 -10.66 5.04 25.73
N GLY A 43 -9.46 4.72 25.22
CA GLY A 43 -8.39 4.11 26.03
C GLY A 43 -6.98 4.59 25.70
N SER A 44 -6.11 4.67 26.71
CA SER A 44 -4.72 5.16 26.56
C SER A 44 -3.92 4.44 25.45
N PHE A 45 -4.05 3.11 25.34
CA PHE A 45 -3.31 2.32 24.35
C PHE A 45 -3.94 2.40 22.94
N THR A 46 -5.26 2.27 22.85
CA THR A 46 -6.00 2.35 21.58
C THR A 46 -5.85 3.73 20.93
N THR A 47 -5.91 4.81 21.73
CA THR A 47 -5.70 6.18 21.25
C THR A 47 -4.26 6.39 20.79
N ALA A 48 -3.28 5.83 21.49
CA ALA A 48 -1.88 5.91 21.09
C ALA A 48 -1.62 5.19 19.76
N VAL A 49 -2.24 4.02 19.55
CA VAL A 49 -2.16 3.29 18.28
C VAL A 49 -2.89 4.05 17.15
N ALA A 50 -4.08 4.59 17.43
CA ALA A 50 -4.88 5.33 16.45
C ALA A 50 -4.20 6.63 15.98
N LYS A 51 -3.50 7.34 16.88
CA LYS A 51 -2.78 8.59 16.56
C LYS A 51 -1.33 8.38 16.13
N GLY A 52 -0.76 7.20 16.41
CA GLY A 52 0.62 6.83 16.12
C GLY A 52 0.88 6.27 14.71
N ALA A 53 -0.06 6.42 13.78
CA ALA A 53 0.03 5.81 12.44
C ALA A 53 1.36 6.12 11.70
N PRO A 54 1.90 7.36 11.69
CA PRO A 54 3.19 7.63 11.04
C PRO A 54 4.37 6.87 11.66
N ALA A 55 4.38 6.68 12.98
CA ALA A 55 5.42 5.92 13.67
C ALA A 55 5.34 4.42 13.33
N ILE A 56 4.12 3.88 13.26
CA ILE A 56 3.88 2.49 12.84
C ILE A 56 4.36 2.27 11.41
N VAL A 57 4.02 3.19 10.48
CA VAL A 57 4.49 3.13 9.09
C VAL A 57 6.02 3.18 9.02
N GLY A 58 6.66 4.06 9.80
CA GLY A 58 8.13 4.14 9.86
C GLY A 58 8.79 2.84 10.32
N ILE A 59 8.23 2.19 11.34
CA ILE A 59 8.71 0.89 11.84
C ILE A 59 8.50 -0.19 10.77
N VAL A 60 7.34 -0.24 10.12
CA VAL A 60 7.07 -1.21 9.04
C VAL A 60 8.05 -1.03 7.89
N LEU A 61 8.31 0.20 7.45
CA LEU A 61 9.29 0.48 6.40
C LEU A 61 10.72 0.06 6.79
N LEU A 62 11.10 0.25 8.06
CA LEU A 62 12.39 -0.23 8.57
C LEU A 62 12.51 -1.74 8.49
N PHE A 63 11.50 -2.49 8.94
CA PHE A 63 11.51 -3.96 8.87
C PHE A 63 11.44 -4.48 7.43
N VAL A 64 10.63 -3.85 6.57
CA VAL A 64 10.59 -4.18 5.14
C VAL A 64 11.95 -3.96 4.51
N GLY A 65 12.62 -2.83 4.80
CA GLY A 65 13.97 -2.54 4.32
C GLY A 65 15.01 -3.53 4.84
N ALA A 66 14.94 -3.89 6.13
CA ALA A 66 15.84 -4.86 6.75
C ALA A 66 15.65 -6.29 6.23
N SER A 67 14.47 -6.62 5.68
CA SER A 67 14.14 -7.94 5.14
C SER A 67 14.66 -8.16 3.71
N ILE A 68 15.27 -7.15 3.07
CA ILE A 68 15.77 -7.25 1.69
C ILE A 68 17.12 -7.97 1.66
N ASP A 69 17.20 -9.09 0.95
CA ASP A 69 18.48 -9.75 0.65
C ASP A 69 19.22 -9.04 -0.49
N LEU A 70 20.39 -8.47 -0.18
CA LEU A 70 21.25 -7.74 -1.12
C LEU A 70 21.64 -8.57 -2.36
N LYS A 71 21.66 -9.90 -2.26
CA LYS A 71 22.00 -10.78 -3.39
C LYS A 71 20.90 -10.83 -4.46
N THR A 72 19.66 -10.56 -4.07
CA THR A 72 18.48 -10.61 -4.97
C THR A 72 18.07 -9.25 -5.52
N VAL A 73 18.64 -8.17 -4.95
CA VAL A 73 18.43 -6.77 -5.37
C VAL A 73 18.46 -6.54 -6.88
N PRO A 74 19.42 -7.04 -7.68
CA PRO A 74 19.45 -6.73 -9.10
C PRO A 74 18.27 -7.33 -9.90
N LYS A 75 17.73 -8.48 -9.46
CA LYS A 75 16.53 -9.08 -10.08
C LYS A 75 15.27 -8.34 -9.67
N VAL A 76 15.14 -8.11 -8.36
CA VAL A 76 14.05 -7.34 -7.75
C VAL A 76 13.95 -5.93 -8.35
N LEU A 77 15.09 -5.26 -8.56
CA LEU A 77 15.15 -3.92 -9.15
C LEU A 77 14.62 -3.92 -10.58
N LYS A 78 14.95 -4.92 -11.40
CA LYS A 78 14.41 -5.03 -12.77
C LYS A 78 12.90 -5.19 -12.76
N THR A 79 12.38 -6.09 -11.92
CA THR A 79 10.93 -6.33 -11.79
C THR A 79 10.20 -5.08 -11.29
N GLY A 80 10.69 -4.46 -10.21
CA GLY A 80 10.09 -3.24 -9.66
C GLY A 80 10.12 -2.06 -10.63
N LEU A 81 11.25 -1.86 -11.34
CA LEU A 81 11.39 -0.77 -12.30
C LEU A 81 10.51 -0.97 -13.55
N THR A 82 10.31 -2.23 -13.97
CA THR A 82 9.39 -2.57 -15.07
C THR A 82 7.94 -2.20 -14.76
N ILE A 83 7.55 -2.22 -13.47
CA ILE A 83 6.23 -1.76 -13.03
C ILE A 83 6.22 -0.23 -12.84
N LEU A 84 7.31 0.33 -12.30
CA LEU A 84 7.38 1.72 -11.90
C LEU A 84 7.44 2.70 -13.07
N ILE A 85 8.29 2.43 -14.08
CA ILE A 85 8.46 3.29 -15.26
C ILE A 85 7.13 3.52 -15.99
N PRO A 86 6.39 2.49 -16.44
CA PRO A 86 5.15 2.71 -17.16
C PRO A 86 4.10 3.39 -16.27
N LYS A 87 4.04 3.07 -14.98
CA LYS A 87 3.13 3.73 -14.04
C LYS A 87 3.39 5.23 -13.94
N LEU A 88 4.65 5.63 -13.77
CA LEU A 88 5.04 7.04 -13.70
C LEU A 88 4.83 7.74 -15.05
N ALA A 89 5.14 7.07 -16.16
CA ALA A 89 4.92 7.61 -17.49
C ALA A 89 3.43 7.91 -17.75
N ILE A 90 2.53 6.99 -17.37
CA ILE A 90 1.08 7.18 -17.48
C ILE A 90 0.61 8.32 -16.58
N ALA A 91 1.08 8.37 -15.32
CA ALA A 91 0.72 9.42 -14.38
C ALA A 91 1.10 10.81 -14.91
N ILE A 92 2.35 10.96 -15.38
CA ILE A 92 2.85 12.22 -15.94
C ILE A 92 2.13 12.56 -17.23
N ALA A 93 1.93 11.61 -18.15
CA ALA A 93 1.25 11.86 -19.40
C ALA A 93 -0.18 12.36 -19.18
N PHE A 94 -0.90 11.73 -18.24
CA PHE A 94 -2.27 12.12 -17.91
C PHE A 94 -2.34 13.45 -17.15
N GLY A 95 -1.42 13.69 -16.20
CA GLY A 95 -1.30 14.97 -15.52
C GLY A 95 -1.00 16.13 -16.48
N LEU A 96 -0.03 15.96 -17.38
CA LEU A 96 0.31 16.95 -18.40
C LEU A 96 -0.83 17.17 -19.40
N PHE A 97 -1.59 16.13 -19.72
CA PHE A 97 -2.78 16.25 -20.55
C PHE A 97 -3.81 17.16 -19.88
N VAL A 98 -4.11 16.96 -18.59
CA VAL A 98 -5.02 17.81 -17.83
C VAL A 98 -4.50 19.24 -17.72
N ALA A 99 -3.20 19.42 -17.46
CA ALA A 99 -2.58 20.73 -17.35
C ALA A 99 -2.70 21.55 -18.66
N LYS A 100 -2.44 20.92 -19.82
CA LYS A 100 -2.44 21.62 -21.11
C LYS A 100 -3.80 21.73 -21.78
N PHE A 101 -4.64 20.69 -21.72
CA PHE A 101 -5.92 20.65 -22.45
C PHE A 101 -7.12 21.04 -21.61
N MET A 102 -7.06 20.88 -20.28
CA MET A 102 -8.18 21.17 -19.36
C MET A 102 -7.88 22.31 -18.39
N GLY A 103 -6.83 23.10 -18.65
CA GLY A 103 -6.51 24.30 -17.86
C GLY A 103 -6.22 24.01 -16.39
N ASP A 104 -5.57 22.87 -16.10
CA ASP A 104 -5.22 22.42 -14.75
C ASP A 104 -6.43 22.18 -13.82
N ASN A 105 -7.59 21.87 -14.40
CA ASN A 105 -8.80 21.61 -13.64
C ASN A 105 -9.61 20.45 -14.23
N PHE A 106 -9.35 19.24 -13.72
CA PHE A 106 -10.13 18.03 -14.01
C PHE A 106 -11.09 17.74 -12.85
N PHE A 107 -12.36 18.12 -12.98
CA PHE A 107 -13.38 17.94 -11.93
C PHE A 107 -12.97 18.49 -10.54
N GLY A 108 -12.22 19.60 -10.51
CA GLY A 108 -11.73 20.20 -9.25
C GLY A 108 -10.36 19.68 -8.79
N LEU A 109 -9.76 18.73 -9.51
CA LEU A 109 -8.41 18.25 -9.27
C LEU A 109 -7.41 18.94 -10.20
N ASN A 110 -6.31 19.43 -9.64
CA ASN A 110 -5.18 19.90 -10.44
C ASN A 110 -4.30 18.73 -10.91
N ALA A 111 -3.46 18.99 -11.92
CA ALA A 111 -2.58 17.99 -12.51
C ALA A 111 -1.67 17.31 -11.48
N LEU A 112 -1.17 18.06 -10.48
CA LEU A 112 -0.32 17.51 -9.42
C LEU A 112 -1.07 16.50 -8.53
N SER A 113 -2.32 16.79 -8.19
CA SER A 113 -3.17 15.90 -7.39
C SER A 113 -3.48 14.60 -8.14
N ILE A 114 -3.67 14.70 -9.46
CA ILE A 114 -3.89 13.55 -10.35
C ILE A 114 -2.62 12.70 -10.47
N ILE A 115 -1.47 13.33 -10.71
CA ILE A 115 -0.17 12.63 -10.75
C ILE A 115 0.07 11.92 -9.42
N GLY A 116 -0.10 12.62 -8.29
CA GLY A 116 0.06 12.04 -6.96
C GLY A 116 -0.89 10.87 -6.70
N GLY A 117 -2.16 11.02 -7.05
CA GLY A 117 -3.18 9.97 -6.89
C GLY A 117 -2.90 8.71 -7.70
N ILE A 118 -2.50 8.85 -8.97
CA ILE A 118 -2.16 7.70 -9.83
C ILE A 118 -0.87 7.04 -9.36
N THR A 119 0.12 7.85 -8.96
CA THR A 119 1.46 7.39 -8.59
C THR A 119 1.43 6.60 -7.28
N PHE A 120 0.57 6.99 -6.33
CA PHE A 120 0.42 6.29 -5.05
C PHE A 120 0.07 4.81 -5.24
N CYS A 121 0.69 3.94 -4.44
CA CYS A 121 0.35 2.52 -4.36
C CYS A 121 0.31 2.05 -2.91
N ASN A 122 -0.57 1.10 -2.63
CA ASN A 122 -0.60 0.42 -1.35
C ASN A 122 0.38 -0.76 -1.38
N VAL A 123 1.61 -0.51 -0.92
CA VAL A 123 2.69 -1.53 -0.84
C VAL A 123 2.29 -2.71 0.04
N ALA A 124 1.54 -2.47 1.11
CA ALA A 124 1.09 -3.51 2.02
C ALA A 124 0.18 -4.51 1.28
N LEU A 125 -0.80 -4.01 0.53
CA LEU A 125 -1.69 -4.83 -0.30
C LEU A 125 -0.93 -5.56 -1.42
N TYR A 126 0.06 -4.91 -2.03
CA TYR A 126 0.93 -5.56 -3.00
C TYR A 126 1.69 -6.75 -2.41
N ILE A 127 2.28 -6.60 -1.21
CA ILE A 127 2.93 -7.69 -0.47
C ILE A 127 1.92 -8.80 -0.15
N GLY A 128 0.72 -8.45 0.32
CA GLY A 128 -0.32 -9.43 0.64
C GLY A 128 -0.73 -10.29 -0.56
N ILE A 129 -0.91 -9.69 -1.74
CA ILE A 129 -1.29 -10.41 -2.96
C ILE A 129 -0.10 -11.21 -3.50
N THR A 130 1.09 -10.63 -3.56
CA THR A 130 2.29 -11.31 -4.08
C THR A 130 2.77 -12.43 -3.14
N ALA A 131 2.47 -12.37 -1.85
CA ALA A 131 2.71 -13.45 -0.90
C ALA A 131 1.87 -14.71 -1.23
N GLU A 132 0.65 -14.53 -1.74
CA GLU A 132 -0.29 -15.62 -2.04
C GLU A 132 -0.23 -16.09 -3.50
N TYR A 133 0.01 -15.18 -4.44
CA TYR A 133 -0.06 -15.44 -5.89
C TYR A 133 1.23 -15.10 -6.67
N GLY A 134 2.21 -14.46 -6.04
CA GLY A 134 3.40 -13.92 -6.71
C GLY A 134 4.64 -14.78 -6.55
N THR A 135 5.66 -14.45 -7.34
CA THR A 135 7.01 -15.01 -7.25
C THR A 135 7.87 -14.27 -6.20
N PRO A 136 8.97 -14.86 -5.70
CA PRO A 136 9.88 -14.18 -4.77
C PRO A 136 10.45 -12.85 -5.31
N ASP A 137 10.66 -12.77 -6.64
CA ASP A 137 11.15 -11.56 -7.30
C ASP A 137 10.08 -10.45 -7.31
N GLU A 138 8.79 -10.81 -7.43
CA GLU A 138 7.66 -9.87 -7.34
C GLU A 138 7.41 -9.44 -5.89
N GLN A 139 7.49 -10.35 -4.92
CA GLN A 139 7.41 -9.99 -3.51
C GLN A 139 8.50 -8.99 -3.12
N GLY A 140 9.73 -9.18 -3.61
CA GLY A 140 10.83 -8.26 -3.39
C GLY A 140 10.64 -6.90 -4.05
N ALA A 141 9.89 -6.82 -5.17
CA ALA A 141 9.64 -5.57 -5.88
C ALA A 141 8.87 -4.54 -5.01
N ALA A 142 8.21 -4.99 -3.94
CA ALA A 142 7.59 -4.13 -2.94
C ALA A 142 8.54 -3.06 -2.38
N ALA A 143 9.83 -3.39 -2.22
CA ALA A 143 10.85 -2.44 -1.78
C ALA A 143 11.04 -1.30 -2.78
N VAL A 144 11.10 -1.60 -4.07
CA VAL A 144 11.22 -0.60 -5.14
C VAL A 144 9.95 0.23 -5.26
N LEU A 145 8.78 -0.40 -5.17
CA LEU A 145 7.48 0.27 -5.17
C LEU A 145 7.30 1.19 -3.96
N SER A 146 7.92 0.87 -2.82
CA SER A 146 7.86 1.68 -1.61
C SER A 146 8.52 3.05 -1.75
N LEU A 147 9.47 3.22 -2.68
CA LEU A 147 10.07 4.53 -3.01
C LEU A 147 9.00 5.53 -3.48
N VAL A 148 7.97 5.03 -4.15
CA VAL A 148 6.88 5.85 -4.72
C VAL A 148 5.67 5.90 -3.80
N ALA A 149 5.56 4.97 -2.85
CA ALA A 149 4.57 5.05 -1.77
C ALA A 149 4.97 6.00 -0.64
N GLY A 150 6.28 6.29 -0.50
CA GLY A 150 6.80 7.27 0.45
C GLY A 150 6.79 8.71 -0.09
N PRO A 151 6.97 9.72 0.79
CA PRO A 151 6.98 11.14 0.42
C PRO A 151 8.13 11.54 -0.53
N ALA A 152 9.01 10.63 -0.91
CA ALA A 152 10.26 10.96 -1.61
C ALA A 152 10.10 11.33 -3.11
N VAL A 153 9.01 10.95 -3.76
CA VAL A 153 8.86 11.13 -5.23
C VAL A 153 7.83 12.21 -5.60
N THR A 154 6.99 12.62 -4.64
CA THR A 154 5.86 13.54 -4.89
C THR A 154 5.79 14.75 -3.95
N MET A 155 6.72 14.91 -2.99
CA MET A 155 6.90 16.18 -2.26
C MET A 155 7.92 17.09 -2.96
#